data_AF-A0A9X9CB01-F1
#
_entry.id   AF-A0A9X9CB01-F1
#
_cell.length_a   1.000
_cell.length_b   1.000
_cell.length_c   1.000
_cell.angle_alpha   90.00
_cell.angle_beta   90.00
_cell.angle_gamma   90.00
#
_symmetry.space_group_name_H-M   'P 1'
#
loop_
_entity.id
_entity.type
_entity.pdbx_description
1 polymer ?
#
loop_
_entity_poly.entity_id
_entity_poly.type
_entity_poly.pdbx_seq_one_letter_code
_entity_poly.pdbx_strand_id
1 'polypeptide(L)'
;MSKYKKLNNSFPDIIIYSDTLMKTLFVANKVAELDSTILITGESETGKEFIGKGIHKAVFRKDKSFILVNCAAIPPNLIESELFEHEKGVFTGALHMRKGKFEQANIGTIFLAEIGDL
;
A
#
# COMPACT_ATOMS: atom_id res chain seq x y z
N MET A 1 13.89 25.93 -4.32
CA MET A 1 14.14 25.42 -2.96
C MET A 1 12.88 25.21 -2.10
N SER A 2 11.88 26.11 -2.09
CA SER A 2 10.70 26.00 -1.19
C SER A 2 9.85 24.72 -1.36
N LYS A 3 9.59 24.26 -2.59
CA LYS A 3 8.80 23.04 -2.85
C LYS A 3 9.40 21.76 -2.22
N TYR A 4 10.72 21.70 -2.09
CA TYR A 4 11.44 20.49 -1.68
C TYR A 4 11.44 20.28 -0.16
N LYS A 5 11.37 21.36 0.63
CA LYS A 5 11.23 21.25 2.09
C LYS A 5 9.84 20.70 2.49
N LYS A 6 8.81 20.97 1.68
CA LYS A 6 7.45 20.45 1.88
C LYS A 6 7.37 18.94 1.62
N LEU A 7 8.15 18.42 0.67
CA LEU A 7 8.21 16.99 0.35
C LEU A 7 8.78 16.16 1.51
N ASN A 8 9.81 16.63 2.20
CA ASN A 8 10.38 15.93 3.36
C ASN A 8 9.34 15.72 4.48
N ASN A 9 8.38 16.64 4.65
CA ASN A 9 7.32 16.49 5.64
C ASN A 9 6.26 15.46 5.22
N SER A 10 6.00 15.30 3.91
CA SER A 10 5.06 14.28 3.41
C SER A 10 5.65 12.87 3.45
N PHE A 11 6.98 12.74 3.34
CA PHE A 11 7.70 11.46 3.31
C PHE A 11 8.80 11.42 4.39
N PRO A 12 8.44 11.47 5.69
CA PRO A 12 9.40 11.61 6.78
C PRO A 12 10.37 10.43 6.93
N ASP A 13 9.97 9.25 6.42
CA ASP A 13 10.75 8.01 6.55
C ASP A 13 11.71 7.79 5.36
N ILE A 14 11.78 8.72 4.39
CA ILE A 14 12.60 8.57 3.18
C ILE A 14 13.73 9.60 3.19
N ILE A 15 14.97 9.12 3.09
CA ILE A 15 16.14 9.98 2.93
C ILE A 15 16.43 10.19 1.45
N ILE A 16 16.45 11.46 1.00
CA ILE A 16 16.57 11.82 -0.42
C ILE A 16 18.00 12.26 -0.73
N TYR A 17 18.67 11.53 -1.63
CA TYR A 17 20.04 11.85 -2.09
C TYR A 17 20.17 12.03 -3.62
N SER A 18 19.08 11.88 -4.38
CA SER A 18 19.11 12.00 -5.84
C SER A 18 17.93 12.80 -6.40
N ASP A 19 18.19 13.51 -7.50
CA ASP A 19 17.16 14.26 -8.22
C ASP A 19 16.07 13.34 -8.79
N THR A 20 16.42 12.11 -9.16
CA THR A 20 15.46 11.12 -9.67
C THR A 20 14.47 10.71 -8.58
N LEU A 21 14.95 10.35 -7.39
CA LEU A 21 14.08 10.04 -6.26
C LEU A 21 13.22 11.24 -5.87
N MET A 22 13.80 12.45 -5.92
CA MET A 22 13.07 13.69 -5.66
C MET A 22 11.92 13.92 -6.65
N LYS A 23 12.13 13.67 -7.95
CA LYS A 23 11.07 13.74 -8.97
C LYS A 23 9.99 12.68 -8.73
N THR A 24 10.38 11.45 -8.39
CA THR A 24 9.43 10.38 -8.05
C THR A 24 8.54 10.77 -6.86
N LEU A 25 9.13 11.29 -5.78
CA LEU A 25 8.37 11.73 -4.61
C LEU A 25 7.49 12.95 -4.89
N PHE A 26 7.91 13.83 -5.81
CA PHE A 26 7.07 14.93 -6.27
C PHE A 26 5.80 14.43 -6.97
N VAL A 27 5.93 13.41 -7.83
CA VAL A 27 4.78 12.74 -8.47
C VAL A 27 3.94 12.02 -7.43
N ALA A 28 4.57 11.27 -6.52
CA ALA A 28 3.87 10.58 -5.42
C ALA A 28 3.03 11.53 -4.56
N ASN A 29 3.57 12.70 -4.21
CA ASN A 29 2.83 13.72 -3.46
C ASN A 29 1.66 14.30 -4.25
N LYS A 30 1.76 14.37 -5.58
CA LYS A 30 0.68 14.87 -6.44
C LYS A 30 -0.47 13.88 -6.54
N VAL A 31 -0.16 12.59 -6.70
CA VAL A 31 -1.20 11.54 -6.75
C VAL A 31 -1.83 11.27 -5.39
N ALA A 32 -1.14 11.60 -4.29
CA ALA A 32 -1.70 11.54 -2.93
C ALA A 32 -2.88 12.51 -2.69
N GLU A 33 -3.09 13.52 -3.55
CA GLU A 33 -4.27 14.38 -3.46
C GLU A 33 -5.50 13.75 -4.15
N LEU A 34 -5.34 12.60 -4.83
CA LEU A 34 -6.37 11.92 -5.60
C LEU A 34 -6.90 10.69 -4.85
N ASP A 35 -8.20 10.42 -5.00
CA ASP A 35 -8.80 9.16 -4.56
C ASP A 35 -8.85 8.18 -5.75
N SER A 36 -7.68 7.71 -6.16
CA SER A 36 -7.52 6.78 -7.28
C SER A 36 -6.55 5.66 -6.92
N THR A 37 -6.66 4.51 -7.61
CA THR A 37 -5.67 3.43 -7.52
C THR A 37 -4.33 3.88 -8.11
N ILE A 38 -3.24 3.61 -7.38
CA ILE A 38 -1.88 3.99 -7.78
C ILE A 38 -1.06 2.72 -8.02
N LEU A 39 -0.49 2.59 -9.22
CA LEU A 39 0.48 1.56 -9.54
C LEU A 39 1.90 2.10 -9.32
N ILE A 40 2.68 1.43 -8.47
CA ILE A 40 4.09 1.75 -8.24
C ILE A 40 4.94 0.68 -8.91
N THR A 41 5.76 1.09 -9.88
CA THR A 41 6.69 0.22 -10.60
C THR A 41 8.13 0.47 -10.15
N GLY A 42 8.99 -0.52 -10.41
CA GLY A 42 10.39 -0.49 -10.05
C GLY A 42 10.90 -1.90 -9.78
N GLU A 43 12.23 -2.05 -9.67
CA GLU A 43 12.87 -3.34 -9.36
C GLU A 43 12.48 -3.83 -7.96
N SER A 44 12.61 -5.13 -7.73
CA SER A 44 12.38 -5.75 -6.41
C SER A 44 13.29 -5.10 -5.36
N GLU A 45 12.79 -5.03 -4.12
CA GLU A 45 13.54 -4.51 -2.96
C GLU A 45 13.99 -3.04 -3.02
N THR A 46 13.49 -2.24 -3.98
CA THR A 46 13.78 -0.79 -4.09
C THR A 46 13.04 0.10 -3.09
N GLY A 47 12.39 -0.47 -2.08
CA GLY A 47 11.70 0.30 -1.04
C GLY A 47 10.36 0.93 -1.47
N LYS A 48 9.68 0.36 -2.48
CA LYS A 48 8.36 0.81 -2.98
C LYS A 48 7.31 0.96 -1.86
N GLU A 49 7.41 0.14 -0.81
CA GLU A 49 6.56 0.22 0.38
C GLU A 49 6.64 1.58 1.10
N PHE A 50 7.83 2.18 1.18
CA PHE A 50 8.00 3.48 1.82
C PHE A 50 7.28 4.59 1.02
N ILE A 51 7.26 4.47 -0.30
CA ILE A 51 6.50 5.39 -1.16
C ILE A 51 5.00 5.21 -0.91
N GLY A 52 4.51 3.97 -0.85
CA GLY A 52 3.10 3.66 -0.54
C GLY A 52 2.67 4.21 0.83
N LYS A 53 3.49 4.01 1.87
CA LYS A 53 3.28 4.58 3.21
C LYS A 53 3.27 6.11 3.19
N GLY A 54 4.19 6.73 2.45
CA GLY A 54 4.25 8.18 2.33
C GLY A 54 3.03 8.76 1.61
N ILE A 55 2.56 8.11 0.54
CA ILE A 55 1.31 8.48 -0.14
C ILE A 55 0.14 8.40 0.85
N HIS A 56 0.04 7.32 1.63
CA HIS A 56 -0.99 7.19 2.66
C HIS A 56 -0.92 8.28 3.74
N LYS A 57 0.29 8.69 4.17
CA LYS A 57 0.46 9.79 5.13
C LYS A 57 0.09 11.17 4.54
N ALA A 58 0.14 11.32 3.20
CA ALA A 58 -0.11 12.56 2.50
C ALA A 58 -1.57 12.76 2.05
N VAL A 59 -2.42 11.72 2.08
CA VAL A 59 -3.84 11.78 1.69
C VAL A 59 -4.78 12.23 2.83
N PHE A 60 -6.04 12.55 2.50
CA PHE A 60 -7.09 12.89 3.48
C PHE A 60 -7.38 11.76 4.51
N ARG A 61 -7.14 10.50 4.13
CA ARG A 61 -7.37 9.31 4.97
C ARG A 61 -6.12 8.83 5.73
N LYS A 62 -5.13 9.70 5.96
CA LYS A 62 -3.88 9.39 6.67
C LYS A 62 -4.05 8.85 8.10
N ASP A 63 -5.19 9.14 8.74
CA ASP A 63 -5.51 8.70 10.09
C ASP A 63 -6.32 7.38 10.10
N LYS A 64 -6.51 6.78 8.92
CA LYS A 64 -7.23 5.51 8.73
C LYS A 64 -6.24 4.35 8.59
N SER A 65 -6.74 3.12 8.50
CA SER A 65 -5.88 1.94 8.39
C SER A 65 -5.05 1.95 7.12
N PHE A 66 -3.79 1.52 7.24
CA PHE A 66 -2.92 1.16 6.13
C PHE A 66 -2.65 -0.34 6.21
N ILE A 67 -3.23 -1.11 5.29
CA ILE A 67 -3.11 -2.57 5.26
C ILE A 67 -2.10 -2.95 4.19
N LEU A 68 -0.96 -3.49 4.61
CA LEU A 68 0.05 -4.05 3.73
C LEU A 68 -0.23 -5.52 3.48
N VAL A 69 -0.29 -5.91 2.20
CA VAL A 69 -0.44 -7.30 1.77
C VAL A 69 0.71 -7.62 0.83
N ASN A 70 1.51 -8.63 1.17
CA ASN A 70 2.51 -9.19 0.27
C ASN A 70 1.89 -10.36 -0.48
N CYS A 71 1.58 -10.15 -1.77
CA CYS A 71 0.89 -11.14 -2.60
C CYS A 71 1.77 -12.37 -2.86
N ALA A 72 3.09 -12.20 -3.00
CA ALA A 72 4.03 -13.30 -3.19
C ALA A 72 4.18 -14.21 -1.94
N ALA A 73 3.78 -13.72 -0.76
CA ALA A 73 3.83 -14.49 0.49
C ALA A 73 2.57 -15.33 0.76
N ILE A 74 1.51 -15.15 -0.02
CA ILE A 74 0.23 -15.85 0.17
C ILE A 74 0.14 -17.00 -0.84
N PRO A 75 -0.09 -18.25 -0.38
CA PRO A 75 -0.33 -19.36 -1.29
C PRO A 75 -1.49 -19.05 -2.25
N PRO A 76 -1.38 -19.35 -3.56
CA PRO A 76 -2.40 -18.99 -4.55
C PRO A 76 -3.80 -19.51 -4.21
N ASN A 77 -3.88 -20.69 -3.60
CA ASN A 77 -5.13 -21.30 -3.17
C ASN A 77 -5.78 -20.63 -1.95
N LEU A 78 -5.08 -19.73 -1.26
CA LEU A 78 -5.58 -18.99 -0.10
C LEU A 78 -5.77 -17.50 -0.37
N ILE A 79 -5.36 -16.99 -1.53
CA ILE A 79 -5.32 -15.55 -1.80
C ILE A 79 -6.70 -14.89 -1.71
N GLU A 80 -7.72 -15.53 -2.27
CA GLU A 80 -9.09 -15.07 -2.22
C GLU A 80 -9.59 -15.04 -0.76
N SER A 81 -9.29 -16.09 0.00
CA SER A 81 -9.73 -16.23 1.40
C SER A 81 -9.02 -15.28 2.39
N GLU A 82 -7.85 -14.76 2.03
CA GLU A 82 -7.12 -13.75 2.81
C GLU A 82 -7.54 -12.32 2.41
N LEU A 83 -7.70 -12.05 1.11
CA LEU A 83 -8.11 -10.74 0.61
C LEU A 83 -9.57 -10.43 0.94
N PHE A 84 -10.45 -11.42 0.79
CA PHE A 84 -11.88 -11.31 0.99
C PHE A 84 -12.33 -12.04 2.26
N GLU A 85 -13.50 -11.66 2.77
CA GLU A 85 -14.10 -12.36 3.90
C GLU A 85 -14.53 -13.77 3.48
N HIS A 86 -14.34 -14.73 4.40
CA HIS A 86 -14.95 -16.04 4.28
C HIS A 86 -15.72 -16.40 5.54
N GLU A 87 -16.86 -17.07 5.34
CA GLU A 87 -17.63 -17.64 6.43
C GLU A 87 -17.05 -18.97 6.90
N LYS A 88 -17.43 -19.36 8.12
CA LYS A 88 -17.09 -20.68 8.66
C LYS A 88 -17.68 -21.77 7.75
N GLY A 89 -16.84 -22.73 7.35
CA GLY A 89 -17.27 -23.92 6.60
C GLY A 89 -17.27 -23.80 5.07
N VAL A 90 -16.81 -22.69 4.49
CA VAL A 90 -16.71 -22.52 3.02
C VAL A 90 -15.63 -23.44 2.41
N PHE A 91 -14.62 -23.87 3.19
CA PHE A 91 -13.63 -24.86 2.79
C PHE A 91 -13.06 -25.65 3.99
N THR A 92 -12.34 -26.76 3.71
CA THR A 92 -11.67 -27.57 4.73
C THR A 92 -10.60 -26.77 5.46
N GLY A 93 -10.85 -26.43 6.73
CA GLY A 93 -9.98 -25.59 7.55
C GLY A 93 -10.58 -24.24 7.96
N ALA A 94 -11.72 -23.83 7.38
CA ALA A 94 -12.45 -22.61 7.75
C ALA A 94 -13.20 -22.78 9.09
N LEU A 95 -12.46 -22.87 10.19
CA LEU A 95 -12.99 -23.09 11.55
C LEU A 95 -13.70 -21.86 12.14
N HIS A 96 -13.34 -20.68 11.67
CA HIS A 96 -13.84 -19.39 12.14
C HIS A 96 -14.12 -18.45 10.96
N MET A 97 -15.04 -17.50 11.16
CA MET A 97 -15.23 -16.37 10.24
C MET A 97 -14.03 -15.42 10.35
N ARG A 98 -13.53 -14.93 9.21
CA ARG A 98 -12.34 -14.08 9.18
C ARG A 98 -12.57 -12.90 8.25
N LYS A 99 -12.41 -11.68 8.79
CA LYS A 99 -12.47 -10.44 8.01
C LYS A 99 -11.33 -10.37 7.00
N GLY A 100 -11.66 -10.16 5.74
CA GLY A 100 -10.69 -10.00 4.65
C GLY A 100 -9.83 -8.74 4.79
N LYS A 101 -8.67 -8.71 4.13
CA LYS A 101 -7.77 -7.54 4.13
C LYS A 101 -8.43 -6.29 3.57
N PHE A 102 -9.32 -6.42 2.58
CA PHE A 102 -10.08 -5.27 2.06
C PHE A 102 -11.01 -4.66 3.11
N GLU A 103 -11.67 -5.48 3.92
CA GLU A 103 -12.54 -5.00 4.98
C GLU A 103 -11.73 -4.33 6.11
N GLN A 104 -10.56 -4.88 6.45
CA GLN A 104 -9.63 -4.25 7.40
C GLN A 104 -9.12 -2.89 6.90
N ALA A 105 -9.03 -2.71 5.58
CA ALA A 105 -8.65 -1.46 4.93
C ALA A 105 -9.82 -0.51 4.66
N ASN A 106 -11.04 -0.83 5.14
CA ASN A 106 -12.22 -0.03 4.86
C ASN A 106 -12.02 1.44 5.29
N ILE A 107 -12.34 2.38 4.39
CA ILE A 107 -12.12 3.84 4.54
C ILE A 107 -10.62 4.23 4.64
N GLY A 108 -9.72 3.25 4.68
CA GLY A 108 -8.27 3.39 4.69
C GLY A 108 -7.63 3.13 3.33
N THR A 109 -6.43 2.57 3.37
CA THR A 109 -5.61 2.26 2.18
C THR A 109 -5.12 0.82 2.27
N ILE A 110 -5.23 0.09 1.18
CA ILE A 110 -4.60 -1.22 1.00
C ILE A 110 -3.42 -1.09 0.05
N PHE A 111 -2.28 -1.68 0.40
CA PHE A 111 -1.10 -1.75 -0.43
C PHE A 111 -0.82 -3.20 -0.80
N LEU A 112 -0.87 -3.52 -2.09
CA LEU A 112 -0.63 -4.85 -2.63
C LEU A 112 0.81 -4.89 -3.17
N ALA A 113 1.73 -5.43 -2.40
CA ALA A 113 3.12 -5.65 -2.81
C ALA A 113 3.20 -6.90 -3.69
N GLU A 114 4.01 -6.82 -4.75
CA GLU A 114 4.21 -7.93 -5.71
C GLU A 114 2.90 -8.44 -6.34
N ILE A 115 1.99 -7.52 -6.65
CA ILE A 115 0.71 -7.81 -7.33
C ILE A 115 0.88 -8.47 -8.72
N GLY A 116 2.08 -8.44 -9.30
CA GLY A 116 2.39 -9.12 -10.57
C GLY A 116 2.62 -10.62 -10.43
N ASP A 117 2.83 -11.12 -9.22
CA ASP A 117 2.98 -12.55 -8.93
C ASP A 117 1.63 -13.24 -8.66
N LEU A 118 0.53 -12.52 -8.86
CA LEU A 118 -0.85 -12.91 -8.58
C LEU A 118 -1.56 -13.48 -9.82
#